data_AF-A0A820NEW3-F1
#
_entry.id   AF-A0A820NEW3-F1
#
_cell.length_a   1.000
_cell.length_b   1.000
_cell.length_c   1.000
_cell.angle_alpha   90.00
_cell.angle_beta   90.00
_cell.angle_gamma   90.00
#
_symmetry.space_group_name_H-M   'P 1'
#
loop_
_entity.id
_entity.type
_entity.pdbx_description
1 polymer ?
#
loop_
_entity_poly.entity_id
_entity_poly.type
_entity_poly.pdbx_seq_one_letter_code
_entity_poly.pdbx_strand_id
1 'polypeptide(L)'
;MSDHDKGNHSLLKAETVAPPAKKCTIDASASDTMKATTPQSRSSPKKPEIPTRELSKLAVKHPSTDDAFGISSKNLKHISEIIFNKPRSLDAASGVPNEENIDTNHHNQNETEKVKMTSPKEKKETEICTICLDDCTEPKELDRCGHVFCSTCIDQYFQSVKPQCPCCFTIYGEIRGNQPDNGTMKINIVKRRLPGFEHDSYATIEITYHFPDGTQNEKHPNPGMPYYGTTRVAYLPDNSDGRRILKLLKKAFELRQIFTVGQSRTTGRENVLTWNDIHHKTSFAGGMERFGYPDDTYINRVLQELAAKGIQ
;
A
#
# COMPACT_ATOMS: atom_id res chain seq x y z
N MET A 1 31.55 -23.82 -71.91
CA MET A 1 30.86 -25.03 -72.41
C MET A 1 31.71 -26.21 -71.92
N SER A 2 31.45 -26.72 -70.71
CA SER A 2 30.69 -27.96 -70.45
C SER A 2 31.38 -29.17 -71.09
N ASP A 3 31.79 -30.25 -70.41
CA ASP A 3 31.43 -30.77 -69.09
C ASP A 3 32.36 -31.96 -68.74
N HIS A 4 32.41 -32.32 -67.44
CA HIS A 4 32.76 -33.63 -66.85
C HIS A 4 34.23 -34.11 -66.81
N ASP A 5 34.78 -34.23 -65.59
CA ASP A 5 35.23 -35.55 -65.11
C ASP A 5 35.23 -35.64 -63.57
N LYS A 6 34.93 -36.85 -63.06
CA LYS A 6 34.73 -37.21 -61.66
C LYS A 6 36.06 -37.61 -61.02
N GLY A 7 36.35 -37.07 -59.82
CA GLY A 7 37.51 -37.43 -59.02
C GLY A 7 37.15 -37.60 -57.54
N ASN A 8 37.28 -38.84 -57.07
CA ASN A 8 36.95 -39.39 -55.76
C ASN A 8 37.87 -38.86 -54.64
N HIS A 9 37.33 -38.47 -53.46
CA HIS A 9 38.12 -38.43 -52.22
C HIS A 9 37.29 -38.72 -50.96
N SER A 10 37.51 -39.94 -50.47
CA SER A 10 37.49 -40.48 -49.11
C SER A 10 37.25 -39.54 -47.91
N LEU A 11 36.29 -39.97 -47.07
CA LEU A 11 36.24 -40.01 -45.59
C LEU A 11 36.96 -38.92 -44.78
N LEU A 12 36.17 -38.24 -43.94
CA LEU A 12 36.28 -38.25 -42.47
C LEU A 12 35.02 -37.60 -41.87
N LYS A 13 34.13 -38.41 -41.30
CA LYS A 13 33.02 -37.96 -40.44
C LYS A 13 33.55 -37.85 -39.02
N ALA A 14 33.49 -36.65 -38.44
CA ALA A 14 33.72 -36.45 -37.01
C ALA A 14 32.44 -36.79 -36.23
N GLU A 15 32.45 -37.92 -35.54
CA GLU A 15 31.49 -38.28 -34.51
C GLU A 15 31.92 -37.64 -33.19
N THR A 16 31.14 -36.68 -32.67
CA THR A 16 31.25 -36.25 -31.27
C THR A 16 30.24 -37.02 -30.43
N VAL A 17 30.77 -37.95 -29.64
CA VAL A 17 30.05 -38.79 -28.68
C VAL A 17 29.59 -37.94 -27.49
N ALA A 18 28.28 -37.96 -27.21
CA ALA A 18 27.69 -37.43 -25.99
C ALA A 18 27.77 -38.47 -24.85
N PRO A 19 28.01 -38.07 -23.58
CA PRO A 19 28.06 -38.99 -22.45
C PRO A 19 26.66 -39.47 -22.01
N PRO A 20 26.55 -40.68 -21.44
CA PRO A 20 25.26 -41.33 -21.17
C PRO A 20 24.50 -40.73 -19.98
N ALA A 21 23.19 -40.61 -20.15
CA ALA A 21 22.22 -40.24 -19.12
C ALA A 21 22.09 -41.34 -18.05
N LYS A 22 22.22 -40.96 -16.77
CA LYS A 22 21.93 -41.84 -15.63
C LYS A 22 20.41 -42.00 -15.47
N LYS A 23 19.92 -43.21 -15.73
CA LYS A 23 18.61 -43.71 -15.31
C LYS A 23 18.58 -43.82 -13.78
N CYS A 24 17.54 -43.26 -13.15
CA CYS A 24 17.12 -43.64 -11.81
C CYS A 24 15.61 -43.90 -11.84
N THR A 25 15.26 -45.17 -11.70
CA THR A 25 13.95 -45.81 -11.56
C THR A 25 14.20 -46.82 -10.43
N ILE A 26 13.41 -47.07 -9.39
CA ILE A 26 12.02 -46.85 -8.96
C ILE A 26 12.10 -47.07 -7.41
N ASP A 27 11.19 -46.57 -6.58
CA ASP A 27 10.07 -47.40 -6.11
C ASP A 27 9.02 -46.57 -5.38
N ALA A 28 7.76 -46.91 -5.68
CA ALA A 28 6.56 -46.45 -5.04
C ALA A 28 5.98 -47.59 -4.21
N SER A 29 5.85 -47.40 -2.90
CA SER A 29 4.80 -48.03 -2.06
C SER A 29 4.98 -47.63 -0.60
N ALA A 30 3.98 -46.95 -0.05
CA ALA A 30 3.35 -47.28 1.25
C ALA A 30 2.41 -46.14 1.65
N SER A 31 1.13 -46.40 1.50
CA SER A 31 0.04 -45.71 2.19
C SER A 31 0.12 -46.08 3.67
N ASP A 32 0.05 -45.11 4.58
CA ASP A 32 -0.43 -45.38 5.93
C ASP A 32 -1.15 -44.18 6.53
N THR A 33 -2.42 -44.44 6.84
CA THR A 33 -3.32 -43.64 7.65
C THR A 33 -2.82 -43.51 9.08
N MET A 34 -2.80 -42.29 9.64
CA MET A 34 -2.82 -42.13 11.10
C MET A 34 -3.84 -41.11 11.57
N LYS A 35 -4.65 -41.60 12.51
CA LYS A 35 -5.75 -40.98 13.23
C LYS A 35 -5.29 -39.83 14.14
N ALA A 36 -6.24 -38.95 14.39
CA ALA A 36 -6.19 -37.90 15.40
C ALA A 36 -6.04 -38.46 16.83
N THR A 37 -5.16 -37.83 17.61
CA THR A 37 -5.07 -37.98 19.08
C THR A 37 -4.78 -36.60 19.69
N THR A 38 -5.66 -36.13 20.57
CA THR A 38 -5.53 -34.89 21.39
C THR A 38 -4.68 -35.17 22.66
N PRO A 39 -4.26 -34.17 23.47
CA PRO A 39 -2.86 -33.99 23.84
C PRO A 39 -2.54 -34.34 25.31
N GLN A 40 -1.30 -34.75 25.58
CA GLN A 40 -0.76 -34.82 26.93
C GLN A 40 0.09 -33.59 27.26
N SER A 41 -0.20 -33.00 28.41
CA SER A 41 0.44 -31.85 29.03
C SER A 41 1.96 -32.04 29.23
N ARG A 42 2.76 -31.11 28.71
CA ARG A 42 4.16 -30.93 29.12
C ARG A 42 4.37 -29.52 29.66
N SER A 43 5.05 -29.46 30.80
CA SER A 43 5.40 -28.28 31.57
C SER A 43 6.40 -27.37 30.83
N SER A 44 6.21 -26.07 30.94
CA SER A 44 7.07 -25.02 30.37
C SER A 44 8.45 -24.96 31.08
N PRO A 45 9.56 -24.78 30.36
CA PRO A 45 10.82 -24.35 30.95
C PRO A 45 10.77 -22.85 31.32
N LYS A 46 11.27 -22.52 32.52
CA LYS A 46 11.38 -21.16 33.06
C LYS A 46 12.30 -20.27 32.19
N LYS A 47 11.89 -19.03 32.00
CA LYS A 47 12.65 -17.94 31.36
C LYS A 47 13.81 -17.50 32.27
N PRO A 48 15.04 -17.26 31.75
CA PRO A 48 16.09 -16.63 32.55
C PRO A 48 15.82 -15.13 32.72
N GLU A 49 15.81 -14.66 33.96
CA GLU A 49 15.78 -13.24 34.33
C GLU A 49 17.19 -12.63 34.16
N ILE A 50 17.27 -11.48 33.49
CA ILE A 50 18.49 -10.67 33.39
C ILE A 50 18.39 -9.54 34.42
N PRO A 51 19.39 -9.33 35.30
CA PRO A 51 19.35 -8.28 36.31
C PRO A 51 19.44 -6.88 35.70
N THR A 52 18.54 -5.99 36.12
CA THR A 52 18.57 -4.55 35.86
C THR A 52 19.61 -3.86 36.72
N ARG A 53 20.80 -3.57 36.17
CA ARG A 53 21.64 -2.45 36.64
C ARG A 53 22.75 -2.09 35.65
N GLU A 54 23.00 -0.78 35.56
CA GLU A 54 24.14 -0.11 34.91
C GLU A 54 24.07 0.11 33.39
N LEU A 55 23.27 1.10 32.97
CA LEU A 55 23.56 1.94 31.81
C LEU A 55 23.39 3.42 32.17
N SER A 56 24.18 3.88 33.13
CA SER A 56 24.51 5.30 33.28
C SER A 56 26.01 5.43 33.20
N LYS A 57 26.54 5.64 31.99
CA LYS A 57 27.83 6.28 31.63
C LYS A 57 28.22 5.84 30.22
N LEU A 58 27.80 6.61 29.22
CA LEU A 58 28.50 6.85 27.95
C LEU A 58 27.79 8.05 27.29
N ALA A 59 27.99 9.22 27.90
CA ALA A 59 27.62 10.49 27.31
C ALA A 59 28.69 10.85 26.27
N VAL A 60 28.43 10.56 24.99
CA VAL A 60 29.19 11.16 23.89
C VAL A 60 28.45 12.43 23.50
N LYS A 61 29.10 13.58 23.73
CA LYS A 61 28.64 14.90 23.28
C LYS A 61 28.66 14.94 21.76
N HIS A 62 27.51 15.21 21.13
CA HIS A 62 27.47 15.68 19.74
C HIS A 62 26.78 17.06 19.68
N PRO A 63 27.18 17.93 18.73
CA PRO A 63 26.83 19.34 18.72
C PRO A 63 25.37 19.56 18.28
N SER A 64 24.75 20.59 18.85
CA SER A 64 23.44 21.11 18.46
C SER A 64 23.41 21.56 17.00
N THR A 65 22.50 20.98 16.21
CA THR A 65 22.11 21.52 14.90
C THR A 65 20.88 22.40 15.07
N ASP A 66 21.07 23.61 15.63
CA ASP A 66 20.01 24.63 15.72
C ASP A 66 20.05 25.65 14.56
N ASP A 67 21.00 25.54 13.62
CA ASP A 67 21.17 26.54 12.55
C ASP A 67 21.18 25.92 11.14
N ALA A 68 20.05 25.34 10.72
CA ALA A 68 19.68 25.20 9.31
C ALA A 68 18.19 24.87 9.24
N PHE A 69 17.41 25.61 8.47
CA PHE A 69 15.94 25.52 8.35
C PHE A 69 15.19 26.10 9.56
N GLY A 70 14.90 27.41 9.51
CA GLY A 70 14.10 28.13 10.51
C GLY A 70 12.65 27.61 10.63
N ILE A 71 12.48 26.46 11.25
CA ILE A 71 11.21 25.86 11.62
C ILE A 71 11.07 26.00 13.14
N SER A 72 10.06 26.74 13.58
CA SER A 72 9.72 26.80 15.00
C SER A 72 9.40 25.39 15.52
N SER A 73 10.00 25.00 16.65
CA SER A 73 9.84 23.69 17.30
C SER A 73 8.37 23.33 17.60
N LYS A 74 7.45 24.30 17.56
CA LYS A 74 5.99 24.10 17.67
C LYS A 74 5.37 23.47 16.41
N ASN A 75 5.89 23.79 15.22
CA ASN A 75 5.35 23.30 13.94
C ASN A 75 5.66 21.82 13.71
N LEU A 76 6.83 21.33 14.14
CA LEU A 76 7.22 19.92 14.01
C LEU A 76 6.38 18.98 14.90
N LYS A 77 6.04 19.42 16.12
CA LYS A 77 5.21 18.63 17.03
C LYS A 77 3.79 18.48 16.49
N HIS A 78 3.20 19.55 15.97
CA HIS A 78 1.84 19.48 15.43
C HIS A 78 1.75 18.63 14.15
N ILE A 79 2.75 18.72 13.26
CA ILE A 79 2.81 17.87 12.06
C ILE A 79 2.87 16.38 12.44
N SER A 80 3.62 16.04 13.49
CA SER A 80 3.68 14.65 13.99
C SER A 80 2.33 14.16 14.51
N GLU A 81 1.53 15.00 15.18
CA GLU A 81 0.22 14.62 15.72
C GLU A 81 -0.83 14.36 14.64
N ILE A 82 -0.78 15.08 13.51
CA ILE A 82 -1.67 14.85 12.35
C ILE A 82 -1.40 13.49 11.69
N ILE A 83 -0.15 13.00 11.73
CA ILE A 83 0.27 11.74 11.09
C ILE A 83 -0.27 10.51 11.84
N PHE A 84 -0.44 10.59 13.16
CA PHE A 84 -0.78 9.42 14.00
C PHE A 84 -2.27 9.20 14.29
N ASN A 85 -3.15 10.17 13.99
CA ASN A 85 -4.58 10.02 14.24
C ASN A 85 -5.35 9.51 13.02
N LYS A 86 -5.46 8.18 12.92
CA LYS A 86 -6.44 7.51 12.06
C LYS A 86 -7.78 7.42 12.81
N PRO A 87 -8.92 7.94 12.30
CA PRO A 87 -10.22 7.58 12.86
C PRO A 87 -10.55 6.12 12.51
N ARG A 88 -10.94 5.38 13.55
CA ARG A 88 -11.40 4.00 13.53
C ARG A 88 -12.91 4.06 13.22
N SER A 89 -13.34 3.62 12.04
CA SER A 89 -14.77 3.47 11.73
C SER A 89 -15.33 2.22 12.41
N LEU A 90 -16.47 2.36 13.08
CA LEU A 90 -17.39 1.27 13.42
C LEU A 90 -18.84 1.75 13.20
N ASP A 91 -19.67 0.78 12.88
CA ASP A 91 -20.93 0.86 12.13
C ASP A 91 -22.16 1.40 12.87
N ALA A 92 -23.13 1.83 12.05
CA ALA A 92 -24.59 1.68 12.11
C ALA A 92 -25.37 2.02 13.39
N ALA A 93 -26.33 2.96 13.24
CA ALA A 93 -27.74 2.73 13.61
C ALA A 93 -28.66 3.82 13.03
N SER A 94 -29.74 3.34 12.42
CA SER A 94 -30.94 4.02 11.93
C SER A 94 -31.80 4.65 13.03
N GLY A 95 -32.45 5.79 12.74
CA GLY A 95 -33.57 6.30 13.54
C GLY A 95 -34.01 7.73 13.16
N VAL A 96 -35.08 7.83 12.35
CA VAL A 96 -35.99 9.00 12.23
C VAL A 96 -36.96 8.91 13.43
N PRO A 97 -37.42 9.99 14.11
CA PRO A 97 -38.24 11.10 13.56
C PRO A 97 -38.04 12.45 14.31
N ASN A 98 -38.76 13.57 14.17
CA ASN A 98 -40.05 13.95 13.59
C ASN A 98 -40.06 15.49 13.36
N GLU A 99 -40.92 15.94 12.46
CA GLU A 99 -41.30 17.34 12.25
C GLU A 99 -42.14 17.90 13.41
N GLU A 100 -41.96 19.18 13.74
CA GLU A 100 -43.06 20.05 14.17
C GLU A 100 -42.95 21.40 13.46
N ASN A 101 -43.97 21.66 12.63
CA ASN A 101 -44.34 22.95 12.07
C ASN A 101 -44.97 23.82 13.17
N ILE A 102 -44.60 25.10 13.25
CA ILE A 102 -45.52 26.15 13.70
C ILE A 102 -45.52 27.28 12.67
N ASP A 103 -46.75 27.67 12.38
CA ASP A 103 -47.26 28.36 11.21
C ASP A 103 -47.37 29.89 11.43
N THR A 104 -47.61 30.59 10.32
CA THR A 104 -48.28 31.90 10.17
C THR A 104 -47.57 33.23 10.51
N ASN A 105 -47.21 33.92 9.41
CA ASN A 105 -47.64 35.28 9.01
C ASN A 105 -48.15 36.26 10.09
N HIS A 106 -47.55 37.46 10.15
CA HIS A 106 -48.27 38.67 9.73
C HIS A 106 -47.38 39.89 9.46
N HIS A 107 -47.69 40.55 8.35
CA HIS A 107 -47.19 41.83 7.88
C HIS A 107 -47.64 42.98 8.80
N ASN A 108 -46.74 43.91 9.16
CA ASN A 108 -47.16 45.28 9.43
C ASN A 108 -46.05 46.29 9.11
N GLN A 109 -46.46 47.33 8.40
CA GLN A 109 -45.66 48.46 7.94
C GLN A 109 -45.56 49.50 9.06
N ASN A 110 -44.43 50.21 9.16
CA ASN A 110 -44.41 51.65 9.47
C ASN A 110 -43.01 52.25 9.27
N GLU A 111 -43.03 53.53 8.90
CA GLU A 111 -42.01 54.35 8.27
C GLU A 111 -40.93 54.92 9.20
N THR A 112 -39.78 55.20 8.57
CA THR A 112 -38.82 56.30 8.80
C THR A 112 -38.18 56.51 10.17
N GLU A 113 -36.87 56.25 10.24
CA GLU A 113 -35.91 57.25 10.73
C GLU A 113 -34.50 56.98 10.17
N LYS A 114 -33.91 57.98 9.52
CA LYS A 114 -32.55 57.96 8.96
C LYS A 114 -31.53 58.01 10.09
N VAL A 115 -30.95 56.88 10.45
CA VAL A 115 -29.67 56.83 11.18
C VAL A 115 -28.56 56.50 10.21
N LYS A 116 -27.65 57.45 10.03
CA LYS A 116 -26.46 57.32 9.18
C LYS A 116 -25.43 56.45 9.92
N MET A 117 -25.64 55.14 9.91
CA MET A 117 -24.66 54.15 10.38
C MET A 117 -23.56 54.01 9.33
N THR A 118 -22.37 54.47 9.67
CA THR A 118 -21.14 54.07 8.98
C THR A 118 -21.02 52.56 9.10
N SER A 119 -21.05 51.86 7.96
CA SER A 119 -20.95 50.40 7.91
C SER A 119 -19.70 49.94 8.67
N PRO A 120 -19.82 49.03 9.63
CA PRO A 120 -18.67 48.24 10.06
C PRO A 120 -18.11 47.56 8.81
N LYS A 121 -16.80 47.73 8.54
CA LYS A 121 -16.08 46.89 7.59
C LYS A 121 -16.49 45.45 7.88
N GLU A 122 -17.10 44.78 6.90
CA GLU A 122 -17.35 43.35 6.93
C GLU A 122 -16.05 42.69 7.40
N LYS A 123 -16.05 42.16 8.62
CA LYS A 123 -14.96 41.30 9.06
C LYS A 123 -15.06 40.11 8.12
N LYS A 124 -14.14 40.04 7.14
CA LYS A 124 -13.83 38.80 6.46
C LYS A 124 -13.73 37.74 7.56
N GLU A 125 -14.62 36.76 7.54
CA GLU A 125 -14.44 35.54 8.32
C GLU A 125 -13.06 35.01 7.90
N THR A 126 -12.09 35.13 8.79
CA THR A 126 -10.74 34.66 8.51
C THR A 126 -10.81 33.15 8.51
N GLU A 127 -10.54 32.53 7.36
CA GLU A 127 -10.44 31.08 7.27
C GLU A 127 -9.28 30.62 8.15
N ILE A 128 -9.52 29.67 9.05
CA ILE A 128 -8.49 29.11 9.93
C ILE A 128 -7.73 28.01 9.17
N CYS A 129 -6.40 28.12 9.12
CA CYS A 129 -5.55 27.11 8.53
C CYS A 129 -5.38 25.93 9.49
N THR A 130 -5.79 24.72 9.09
CA THR A 130 -5.70 23.52 9.95
C THR A 130 -4.28 22.96 10.11
N ILE A 131 -3.29 23.51 9.40
CA ILE A 131 -1.87 23.10 9.52
C ILE A 131 -1.18 23.90 10.63
N CYS A 132 -1.35 25.22 10.68
CA CYS A 132 -0.75 26.06 11.71
C CYS A 132 -1.71 26.43 12.85
N LEU A 133 -3.00 26.15 12.69
CA LEU A 133 -4.11 26.51 13.59
C LEU A 133 -4.33 28.02 13.81
N ASP A 134 -3.87 28.84 12.88
CA ASP A 134 -4.02 30.30 12.90
C ASP A 134 -4.83 30.78 11.67
N ASP A 135 -5.18 32.06 11.64
CA ASP A 135 -5.77 32.70 10.46
C ASP A 135 -4.90 32.47 9.22
N CYS A 136 -5.55 32.12 8.09
CA CYS A 136 -4.86 31.89 6.82
C CYS A 136 -4.08 33.13 6.37
N THR A 137 -2.76 32.99 6.27
CA THR A 137 -1.86 33.95 5.64
C THR A 137 -1.63 33.55 4.19
N GLU A 138 -1.88 34.47 3.25
CA GLU A 138 -1.85 34.18 1.80
C GLU A 138 -2.63 32.89 1.46
N PRO A 139 -3.97 32.90 1.63
CA PRO A 139 -4.79 31.72 1.48
C PRO A 139 -4.62 31.09 0.11
N LYS A 140 -4.40 29.77 0.10
CA LYS A 140 -4.29 28.93 -1.09
C LYS A 140 -5.37 27.86 -1.04
N GLU A 141 -6.31 27.96 -1.98
CA GLU A 141 -7.33 26.96 -2.22
C GLU A 141 -6.77 25.83 -3.08
N LEU A 142 -7.06 24.58 -2.70
CA LEU A 142 -6.67 23.41 -3.47
C LEU A 142 -7.71 23.06 -4.55
N ASP A 143 -7.31 23.09 -5.81
CA ASP A 143 -8.17 23.04 -7.01
C ASP A 143 -9.12 21.83 -7.11
N ARG A 144 -8.77 20.67 -6.54
CA ARG A 144 -9.60 19.46 -6.63
C ARG A 144 -10.56 19.27 -5.46
N CYS A 145 -10.39 19.99 -4.35
CA CYS A 145 -11.19 19.76 -3.13
C CYS A 145 -11.68 21.02 -2.42
N GLY A 146 -11.26 22.21 -2.85
CA GLY A 146 -11.70 23.49 -2.30
C GLY A 146 -11.21 23.82 -0.89
N HIS A 147 -10.45 22.94 -0.22
CA HIS A 147 -9.90 23.25 1.10
C HIS A 147 -8.81 24.33 1.01
N VAL A 148 -8.83 25.29 1.95
CA VAL A 148 -7.93 26.44 1.99
C VAL A 148 -6.93 26.32 3.15
N PHE A 149 -5.70 26.73 2.89
CA PHE A 149 -4.59 26.75 3.86
C PHE A 149 -3.73 28.00 3.63
N CYS A 150 -2.83 28.33 4.56
CA CYS A 150 -1.73 29.24 4.24
C CYS A 150 -0.91 28.64 3.08
N SER A 151 -0.57 29.44 2.07
CA SER A 151 0.20 29.00 0.90
C SER A 151 1.50 28.27 1.30
N THR A 152 2.26 28.85 2.23
CA THR A 152 3.51 28.28 2.74
C THR A 152 3.29 26.97 3.51
N CYS A 153 2.22 26.87 4.30
CA CYS A 153 1.92 25.69 5.09
C CYS A 153 1.62 24.47 4.19
N ILE A 154 0.76 24.65 3.19
CA ILE A 154 0.38 23.53 2.32
C ILE A 154 1.51 23.11 1.38
N ASP A 155 2.32 24.07 0.89
CA ASP A 155 3.46 23.77 0.04
C ASP A 155 4.55 23.01 0.80
N GLN A 156 4.87 23.43 2.03
CA GLN A 156 5.80 22.70 2.89
C GLN A 156 5.25 21.31 3.26
N TYR A 157 3.96 21.18 3.56
CA TYR A 157 3.34 19.89 3.86
C TYR A 157 3.45 18.93 2.67
N PHE A 158 3.18 19.39 1.45
CA PHE A 158 3.31 18.57 0.25
C PHE A 158 4.75 18.13 -0.03
N GLN A 159 5.73 18.98 0.27
CA GLN A 159 7.15 18.68 0.07
C GLN A 159 7.73 17.74 1.15
N SER A 160 7.33 17.91 2.41
CA SER A 160 7.95 17.24 3.56
C SER A 160 7.18 16.03 4.07
N VAL A 161 5.86 15.99 3.87
CA VAL A 161 5.00 14.93 4.41
C VAL A 161 4.45 14.06 3.28
N LYS A 162 3.53 14.58 2.47
CA LYS A 162 2.94 13.89 1.31
C LYS A 162 2.06 14.84 0.49
N PRO A 163 1.93 14.64 -0.83
CA PRO A 163 1.09 15.46 -1.69
C PRO A 163 -0.39 15.06 -1.58
N GLN A 164 -0.97 15.20 -0.40
CA GLN A 164 -2.34 14.80 -0.07
C GLN A 164 -2.98 15.85 0.84
N CYS A 165 -4.20 16.30 0.54
CA CYS A 165 -4.91 17.29 1.35
C CYS A 165 -5.02 16.80 2.82
N PRO A 166 -4.58 17.59 3.81
CA PRO A 166 -4.70 17.24 5.23
C PRO A 166 -6.14 17.04 5.72
N CYS A 167 -7.13 17.68 5.09
CA CYS A 167 -8.52 17.64 5.54
C CYS A 167 -9.30 16.45 4.97
N CYS A 168 -9.16 16.17 3.68
CA CYS A 168 -10.01 15.20 2.97
C CYS A 168 -9.26 14.09 2.25
N PHE A 169 -7.92 14.09 2.32
CA PHE A 169 -7.07 13.09 1.70
C PHE A 169 -7.09 13.03 0.17
N THR A 170 -7.68 14.03 -0.51
CA THR A 170 -7.52 14.20 -1.97
C THR A 170 -6.04 14.32 -2.33
N ILE A 171 -5.60 13.56 -3.33
CA ILE A 171 -4.19 13.44 -3.72
C ILE A 171 -3.87 14.46 -4.81
N TYR A 172 -2.74 15.17 -4.66
CA TYR A 172 -2.27 16.25 -5.54
C TYR A 172 -0.97 15.93 -6.29
N GLY A 173 -0.34 14.79 -5.98
CA GLY A 173 0.90 14.34 -6.62
C GLY A 173 1.12 12.85 -6.42
N GLU A 174 2.27 12.34 -6.86
CA GLU A 174 2.59 10.92 -6.72
C GLU A 174 2.96 10.58 -5.27
N ILE A 175 2.25 9.63 -4.67
CA ILE A 175 2.60 9.08 -3.37
C ILE A 175 3.53 7.89 -3.61
N ARG A 176 4.73 7.95 -3.04
CA ARG A 176 5.71 6.86 -3.08
C ARG A 176 5.74 6.16 -1.72
N GLY A 177 5.52 4.84 -1.71
CA GLY A 177 5.58 4.03 -0.50
C GLY A 177 7.00 3.63 -0.10
N ASN A 178 7.11 2.78 0.92
CA ASN A 178 8.37 2.30 1.49
C ASN A 178 8.68 0.83 1.13
N GLN A 179 8.07 0.27 0.09
CA GLN A 179 8.51 -1.02 -0.47
C GLN A 179 10.03 -0.98 -0.77
N PRO A 180 10.80 -2.03 -0.39
CA PRO A 180 12.21 -2.14 -0.76
C PRO A 180 12.42 -2.10 -2.28
N ASP A 181 13.57 -1.61 -2.75
CA ASP A 181 13.88 -1.52 -4.18
C ASP A 181 14.57 -2.74 -4.78
N ASN A 182 15.07 -3.65 -3.94
CA ASN A 182 15.63 -4.92 -4.37
C ASN A 182 14.57 -5.97 -4.77
N GLY A 183 13.30 -5.57 -4.89
CA GLY A 183 12.20 -6.41 -5.34
C GLY A 183 12.08 -6.51 -6.85
N THR A 184 11.48 -7.60 -7.31
CA THR A 184 11.11 -7.80 -8.72
C THR A 184 9.64 -8.17 -8.86
N MET A 185 9.04 -7.78 -9.99
CA MET A 185 7.68 -8.13 -10.41
C MET A 185 7.77 -8.76 -11.80
N LYS A 186 7.39 -10.04 -11.92
CA LYS A 186 7.42 -10.79 -13.19
C LYS A 186 6.01 -11.22 -13.58
N ILE A 187 5.71 -11.13 -14.86
CA ILE A 187 4.40 -11.47 -15.41
C ILE A 187 4.54 -12.70 -16.31
N ASN A 188 3.65 -13.66 -16.12
CA ASN A 188 3.51 -14.83 -16.97
C ASN A 188 2.04 -15.03 -17.36
N ILE A 189 1.78 -15.66 -18.51
CA ILE A 189 0.43 -16.03 -18.94
C ILE A 189 0.32 -17.55 -18.88
N VAL A 190 -0.59 -18.06 -18.06
CA VAL A 190 -0.84 -19.49 -17.91
C VAL A 190 -2.17 -19.87 -18.55
N LYS A 191 -2.18 -20.95 -19.33
CA LYS A 191 -3.38 -21.47 -20.03
C LYS A 191 -4.29 -22.25 -19.08
N ARG A 192 -4.79 -21.56 -18.06
CA ARG A 192 -5.74 -22.06 -17.06
C ARG A 192 -6.80 -21.00 -16.83
N ARG A 193 -8.06 -21.40 -16.73
CA ARG A 193 -9.17 -20.49 -16.41
C ARG A 193 -9.28 -20.29 -14.91
N LEU A 194 -9.66 -19.08 -14.50
CA LEU A 194 -10.03 -18.80 -13.12
C LEU A 194 -11.52 -19.09 -12.92
N PRO A 195 -11.91 -19.67 -11.76
CA PRO A 195 -13.32 -19.80 -11.39
C PRO A 195 -14.06 -18.47 -11.46
N GLY A 196 -15.21 -18.43 -12.13
CA GLY A 196 -16.03 -17.23 -12.34
C GLY A 196 -15.65 -16.40 -13.57
N PHE A 197 -14.66 -16.84 -14.36
CA PHE A 197 -14.22 -16.20 -15.60
C PHE A 197 -14.17 -17.18 -16.77
N GLU A 198 -14.87 -18.32 -16.69
CA GLU A 198 -14.80 -19.40 -17.67
C GLU A 198 -15.23 -18.97 -19.08
N HIS A 199 -16.16 -18.02 -19.18
CA HIS A 199 -16.68 -17.51 -20.45
C HIS A 199 -15.93 -16.27 -20.96
N ASP A 200 -15.21 -15.59 -20.07
CA ASP A 200 -14.58 -14.29 -20.35
C ASP A 200 -13.07 -14.39 -20.58
N SER A 201 -12.42 -15.43 -20.05
CA SER A 201 -10.99 -15.65 -20.22
C SER A 201 -10.60 -17.13 -20.28
N TYR A 202 -9.77 -17.46 -21.26
CA TYR A 202 -9.17 -18.78 -21.42
C TYR A 202 -7.82 -18.92 -20.70
N ALA A 203 -7.25 -17.81 -20.22
CA ALA A 203 -5.94 -17.75 -19.58
C ALA A 203 -5.97 -16.93 -18.29
N THR A 204 -4.91 -17.06 -17.51
CA THR A 204 -4.68 -16.32 -16.27
C THR A 204 -3.37 -15.58 -16.38
N ILE A 205 -3.39 -14.31 -15.99
CA ILE A 205 -2.18 -13.53 -15.74
C ILE A 205 -1.66 -13.92 -14.36
N GLU A 206 -0.46 -14.48 -14.33
CA GLU A 206 0.27 -14.79 -13.11
C GLU A 206 1.31 -13.69 -12.85
N ILE A 207 1.28 -13.13 -11.65
CA ILE A 207 2.18 -12.07 -11.19
C ILE A 207 3.03 -12.65 -10.07
N THR A 208 4.33 -12.79 -10.30
CA THR A 208 5.29 -13.20 -9.27
C THR A 208 6.04 -11.99 -8.75
N TYR A 209 5.89 -11.73 -7.46
CA TYR A 209 6.71 -10.79 -6.71
C TYR A 209 7.80 -11.56 -5.98
N HIS A 210 9.04 -11.11 -6.09
CA HIS A 210 10.16 -11.66 -5.35
C HIS A 210 10.98 -10.56 -4.71
N PHE A 211 11.18 -10.67 -3.41
CA PHE A 211 12.04 -9.81 -2.61
C PHE A 211 13.00 -10.69 -1.80
N PRO A 212 14.32 -10.48 -1.90
CA PRO A 212 15.26 -11.10 -1.00
C PRO A 212 15.20 -10.45 0.38
N ASP A 213 15.86 -11.07 1.36
CA ASP A 213 16.15 -10.44 2.64
C ASP A 213 16.99 -9.17 2.44
N GLY A 214 16.91 -8.24 3.39
CA GLY A 214 17.64 -6.98 3.29
C GLY A 214 17.72 -6.22 4.60
N THR A 215 18.13 -4.97 4.51
CA THR A 215 18.28 -4.07 5.66
C THR A 215 17.28 -2.92 5.54
N GLN A 216 16.67 -2.57 6.67
CA GLN A 216 15.69 -1.50 6.75
C GLN A 216 16.34 -0.13 6.58
N ASN A 217 15.73 0.73 5.75
CA ASN A 217 16.17 2.11 5.55
C ASN A 217 15.44 3.09 6.48
N GLU A 218 15.72 4.38 6.36
CA GLU A 218 15.14 5.44 7.19
C GLU A 218 13.60 5.56 7.09
N LYS A 219 12.99 5.00 6.04
CA LYS A 219 11.53 4.98 5.83
C LYS A 219 10.86 3.73 6.40
N HIS A 220 11.63 2.83 7.00
CA HIS A 220 11.13 1.60 7.62
C HIS A 220 11.04 1.75 9.15
N PRO A 221 10.24 0.89 9.83
CA PRO A 221 10.02 1.03 11.27
C PRO A 221 11.29 0.93 12.13
N ASN A 222 12.27 0.11 11.72
CA ASN A 222 13.50 -0.13 12.47
C ASN A 222 14.73 0.05 11.56
N PRO A 223 15.15 1.30 11.24
CA PRO A 223 16.30 1.54 10.36
C PRO A 223 17.57 0.81 10.82
N GLY A 224 18.31 0.23 9.88
CA GLY A 224 19.52 -0.55 10.13
C GLY A 224 19.29 -2.01 10.56
N MET A 225 18.08 -2.38 10.97
CA MET A 225 17.74 -3.77 11.30
C MET A 225 17.47 -4.59 10.03
N PRO A 226 17.70 -5.92 10.04
CA PRO A 226 17.32 -6.76 8.93
C PRO A 226 15.79 -6.82 8.77
N TYR A 227 15.34 -7.12 7.56
CA TYR A 227 14.00 -7.61 7.29
C TYR A 227 14.06 -8.92 6.48
N TYR A 228 13.05 -9.77 6.65
CA TYR A 228 12.92 -10.99 5.87
C TYR A 228 12.06 -10.77 4.62
N GLY A 229 12.61 -11.18 3.48
CA GLY A 229 12.01 -11.10 2.16
C GLY A 229 10.85 -12.09 1.97
N THR A 230 10.33 -12.15 0.75
CA THR A 230 9.20 -13.03 0.42
C THR A 230 9.14 -13.30 -1.08
N THR A 231 8.52 -14.42 -1.45
CA THR A 231 8.05 -14.66 -2.81
C THR A 231 6.55 -14.88 -2.76
N ARG A 232 5.79 -14.13 -3.58
CA ARG A 232 4.33 -14.22 -3.63
C ARG A 232 3.86 -14.27 -5.07
N VAL A 233 2.85 -15.10 -5.30
CA VAL A 233 2.20 -15.23 -6.59
C VAL A 233 0.77 -14.73 -6.47
N ALA A 234 0.33 -13.94 -7.45
CA ALA A 234 -1.03 -13.46 -7.56
C ALA A 234 -1.59 -13.72 -8.96
N TYR A 235 -2.90 -13.77 -9.06
CA TYR A 235 -3.62 -14.15 -10.27
C TYR A 235 -4.65 -13.10 -10.66
N LEU A 236 -4.76 -12.83 -11.97
CA LEU A 236 -5.83 -12.04 -12.58
C LEU A 236 -6.37 -12.78 -13.80
N PRO A 237 -7.65 -12.63 -14.18
CA PRO A 237 -8.13 -13.15 -15.45
C PRO A 237 -7.40 -12.44 -16.61
N ASP A 238 -7.02 -13.18 -17.66
CA ASP A 238 -6.45 -12.57 -18.86
C ASP A 238 -7.53 -11.98 -19.80
N ASN A 239 -8.29 -11.01 -19.28
CA ASN A 239 -9.29 -10.23 -20.01
C ASN A 239 -9.02 -8.71 -19.88
N SER A 240 -9.94 -7.87 -20.37
CA SER A 240 -9.81 -6.40 -20.32
C SER A 240 -9.61 -5.87 -18.90
N ASP A 241 -10.38 -6.36 -17.94
CA ASP A 241 -10.32 -5.89 -16.55
C ASP A 241 -9.04 -6.33 -15.87
N GLY A 242 -8.65 -7.60 -16.01
CA GLY A 242 -7.39 -8.09 -15.45
C GLY A 242 -6.18 -7.38 -16.05
N ARG A 243 -6.19 -7.07 -17.36
CA ARG A 243 -5.12 -6.28 -17.99
C ARG A 243 -5.10 -4.83 -17.53
N ARG A 244 -6.27 -4.22 -17.25
CA ARG A 244 -6.36 -2.90 -16.64
C ARG A 244 -5.77 -2.90 -15.24
N ILE A 245 -6.18 -3.85 -14.39
CA ILE A 245 -5.66 -4.01 -13.03
C ILE A 245 -4.13 -4.24 -13.07
N LEU A 246 -3.65 -5.09 -13.98
CA LEU A 246 -2.21 -5.33 -14.14
C LEU A 246 -1.42 -4.04 -14.41
N LYS A 247 -1.92 -3.15 -15.28
CA LYS A 247 -1.27 -1.86 -15.56
C LYS A 247 -1.17 -1.01 -14.29
N LEU A 248 -2.25 -0.95 -13.51
CA LEU A 248 -2.28 -0.21 -12.25
C LEU A 248 -1.36 -0.84 -11.19
N LEU A 249 -1.30 -2.16 -11.09
CA LEU A 249 -0.38 -2.85 -10.18
C LEU A 249 1.09 -2.62 -10.55
N LYS A 250 1.42 -2.53 -11.85
CA LYS A 250 2.77 -2.14 -12.28
C LYS A 250 3.12 -0.72 -11.81
N LYS A 251 2.23 0.24 -12.03
CA LYS A 251 2.38 1.62 -11.52
C LYS A 251 2.51 1.66 -10.00
N ALA A 252 1.69 0.89 -9.28
CA ALA A 252 1.76 0.74 -7.83
C ALA A 252 3.12 0.19 -7.37
N PHE A 253 3.66 -0.81 -8.08
CA PHE A 253 4.96 -1.40 -7.79
C PHE A 253 6.10 -0.40 -8.02
N GLU A 254 6.07 0.33 -9.14
CA GLU A 254 7.01 1.42 -9.46
C GLU A 254 7.01 2.53 -8.41
N LEU A 255 5.82 2.87 -7.90
CA LEU A 255 5.60 3.80 -6.80
C LEU A 255 5.85 3.19 -5.42
N ARG A 256 6.40 1.97 -5.33
CA ARG A 256 6.76 1.30 -4.06
C ARG A 256 5.57 1.11 -3.10
N GLN A 257 4.37 0.86 -3.64
CA GLN A 257 3.12 0.80 -2.88
C GLN A 257 2.52 -0.60 -2.73
N ILE A 258 3.05 -1.66 -3.36
CA ILE A 258 2.48 -3.02 -3.24
C ILE A 258 2.82 -3.66 -1.89
N PHE A 259 4.06 -3.51 -1.44
CA PHE A 259 4.56 -4.05 -0.18
C PHE A 259 5.03 -2.97 0.78
N THR A 260 5.18 -3.35 2.05
CA THR A 260 5.84 -2.55 3.08
C THR A 260 6.64 -3.47 4.01
N VAL A 261 7.59 -2.91 4.76
CA VAL A 261 8.26 -3.61 5.88
C VAL A 261 7.49 -3.30 7.15
N GLY A 262 7.09 -4.33 7.89
CA GLY A 262 6.38 -4.14 9.15
C GLY A 262 6.02 -5.44 9.84
N GLN A 263 4.88 -5.43 10.53
CA GLN A 263 4.35 -6.58 11.23
C GLN A 263 3.34 -7.35 10.38
N SER A 264 3.53 -8.66 10.27
CA SER A 264 2.56 -9.57 9.65
C SER A 264 1.28 -9.62 10.47
N ARG A 265 0.14 -9.27 9.85
CA ARG A 265 -1.18 -9.32 10.49
C ARG A 265 -1.62 -10.74 10.85
N THR A 266 -1.15 -11.75 10.12
CA THR A 266 -1.58 -13.15 10.33
C THR A 266 -0.72 -13.89 11.34
N THR A 267 0.56 -13.53 11.45
CA THR A 267 1.52 -14.26 12.28
C THR A 267 2.12 -13.44 13.42
N GLY A 268 1.88 -12.13 13.46
CA GLY A 268 2.46 -11.21 14.44
C GLY A 268 3.96 -10.97 14.28
N ARG A 269 4.63 -11.59 13.30
CA ARG A 269 6.07 -11.44 13.07
C ARG A 269 6.39 -10.02 12.60
N GLU A 270 7.36 -9.39 13.25
CA GLU A 270 7.89 -8.07 12.88
C GLU A 270 9.05 -8.20 11.88
N ASN A 271 9.45 -7.08 11.28
CA ASN A 271 10.57 -6.98 10.34
C ASN A 271 10.43 -7.93 9.15
N VAL A 272 9.22 -8.02 8.59
CA VAL A 272 8.92 -8.83 7.40
C VAL A 272 8.21 -8.02 6.33
N LEU A 273 8.25 -8.49 5.09
CA LEU A 273 7.45 -7.91 4.01
C LEU A 273 5.99 -8.31 4.12
N THR A 274 5.11 -7.31 4.09
CA THR A 274 3.65 -7.48 4.14
C THR A 274 2.99 -6.76 2.97
N TRP A 275 1.75 -7.17 2.63
CA TRP A 275 0.95 -6.45 1.65
C TRP A 275 0.60 -5.06 2.19
N ASN A 276 0.57 -4.04 1.33
CA ASN A 276 0.31 -2.65 1.72
C ASN A 276 -1.09 -2.18 1.26
N ASP A 277 -2.12 -2.82 1.80
CA ASP A 277 -3.55 -2.53 1.58
C ASP A 277 -4.07 -2.63 0.13
N ILE A 278 -3.31 -3.25 -0.79
CA ILE A 278 -3.77 -3.61 -2.13
C ILE A 278 -3.91 -5.13 -2.17
N HIS A 279 -5.15 -5.62 -2.16
CA HIS A 279 -5.43 -7.04 -2.08
C HIS A 279 -5.12 -7.75 -3.40
N HIS A 280 -4.43 -8.88 -3.26
CA HIS A 280 -4.07 -9.76 -4.36
C HIS A 280 -4.79 -11.10 -4.20
N LYS A 281 -5.16 -11.70 -5.33
CA LYS A 281 -5.68 -13.07 -5.36
C LYS A 281 -4.52 -14.06 -5.42
N THR A 282 -4.17 -14.66 -4.29
CA THR A 282 -3.03 -15.57 -4.15
C THR A 282 -3.41 -17.04 -4.29
N SER A 283 -4.68 -17.35 -4.58
CA SER A 283 -5.18 -18.70 -4.82
C SER A 283 -6.06 -18.75 -6.07
N PHE A 284 -6.01 -19.87 -6.81
CA PHE A 284 -6.95 -20.13 -7.91
C PHE A 284 -8.37 -20.44 -7.39
N ALA A 285 -8.53 -20.85 -6.13
CA ALA A 285 -9.76 -21.40 -5.61
C ALA A 285 -10.03 -21.01 -4.15
N GLY A 286 -11.22 -21.32 -3.65
CA GLY A 286 -11.61 -21.09 -2.25
C GLY A 286 -12.20 -19.71 -1.97
N GLY A 287 -12.52 -18.96 -3.03
CA GLY A 287 -13.23 -17.69 -2.97
C GLY A 287 -12.54 -16.63 -2.11
N MET A 288 -13.31 -15.61 -1.70
CA MET A 288 -12.80 -14.47 -0.95
C MET A 288 -12.05 -14.87 0.34
N GLU A 289 -12.59 -15.83 1.10
CA GLU A 289 -12.04 -16.29 2.39
C GLU A 289 -10.64 -16.88 2.29
N ARG A 290 -10.28 -17.44 1.13
CA ARG A 290 -8.96 -18.01 0.86
C ARG A 290 -8.15 -17.19 -0.12
N PHE A 291 -8.48 -15.90 -0.25
CA PHE A 291 -7.81 -14.96 -1.17
C PHE A 291 -7.78 -15.51 -2.61
N GLY A 292 -8.82 -16.22 -3.02
CA GLY A 292 -8.92 -16.86 -4.33
C GLY A 292 -10.23 -16.59 -5.05
N TYR A 293 -10.48 -17.39 -6.08
CA TYR A 293 -11.66 -17.28 -6.94
C TYR A 293 -12.66 -18.40 -6.66
N PRO A 294 -13.95 -18.25 -7.03
CA PRO A 294 -14.57 -17.04 -7.58
C PRO A 294 -14.72 -15.93 -6.52
N ASP A 295 -14.67 -14.67 -6.94
CA ASP A 295 -14.97 -13.48 -6.14
C ASP A 295 -15.37 -12.36 -7.12
N ASP A 296 -16.68 -12.18 -7.27
CA ASP A 296 -17.32 -11.20 -8.15
C ASP A 296 -17.06 -9.74 -7.72
N THR A 297 -16.78 -9.51 -6.45
CA THR A 297 -16.48 -8.17 -5.92
C THR A 297 -15.04 -7.73 -6.14
N TYR A 298 -14.12 -8.67 -6.42
CA TYR A 298 -12.68 -8.41 -6.36
C TYR A 298 -12.23 -7.27 -7.26
N ILE A 299 -12.70 -7.24 -8.52
CA ILE A 299 -12.31 -6.22 -9.51
C ILE A 299 -12.63 -4.82 -8.99
N ASN A 300 -13.84 -4.61 -8.47
CA ASN A 300 -14.25 -3.31 -7.95
C ASN A 300 -13.45 -2.93 -6.70
N ARG A 301 -13.25 -3.88 -5.78
CA ARG A 301 -12.50 -3.63 -4.54
C ARG A 301 -11.04 -3.25 -4.82
N VAL A 302 -10.33 -4.00 -5.67
CA VAL A 302 -8.92 -3.71 -5.95
C VAL A 302 -8.75 -2.37 -6.69
N LEU A 303 -9.69 -2.00 -7.56
CA LEU A 303 -9.69 -0.69 -8.22
C LEU A 303 -9.89 0.45 -7.22
N GLN A 304 -10.78 0.28 -6.23
CA GLN A 304 -10.97 1.25 -5.15
C GLN A 304 -9.73 1.38 -4.26
N GLU A 305 -9.10 0.25 -3.91
CA GLU A 305 -7.86 0.22 -3.12
C GLU A 305 -6.70 0.93 -3.85
N LEU A 306 -6.55 0.68 -5.15
CA LEU A 306 -5.58 1.38 -6.00
C LEU A 306 -5.87 2.87 -6.08
N ALA A 307 -7.12 3.26 -6.30
CA ALA A 307 -7.52 4.66 -6.34
C ALA A 307 -7.26 5.38 -5.00
N ALA A 308 -7.53 4.73 -3.87
CA ALA A 308 -7.25 5.26 -2.53
C ALA A 308 -5.74 5.46 -2.26
N LYS A 309 -4.89 4.72 -2.99
CA LYS A 309 -3.43 4.87 -2.99
C LYS A 309 -2.92 5.87 -4.06
N GLY A 310 -3.84 6.55 -4.75
CA GLY A 310 -3.52 7.53 -5.80
C GLY A 310 -3.13 6.91 -7.14
N ILE A 311 -3.48 5.64 -7.36
CA ILE A 311 -3.12 4.89 -8.56
C ILE A 311 -4.37 4.75 -9.43
N GLN A 312 -4.40 5.54 -10.50
CA GLN A 312 -5.47 5.61 -11.48
C GLN A 312 -4.89 5.60 -12.90
#